data_AF-A0A9E2KQ95-F1
#
_entry.id   AF-A0A9E2KQ95-F1
#
_cell.length_a   1.000
_cell.length_b   1.000
_cell.length_c   1.000
_cell.angle_alpha   90.00
_cell.angle_beta   90.00
_cell.angle_gamma   90.00
#
_symmetry.space_group_name_H-M   'P 1'
#
loop_
_entity.id
_entity.type
_entity.pdbx_description
1 polymer ?
#
loop_
_entity_poly.entity_id
_entity_poly.type
_entity_poly.pdbx_seq_one_letter_code
_entity_poly.pdbx_strand_id
1 'polypeptide(L)'
;MLKWQVKYPNIYQFIIFNLLSNSATITNFVVLWLSTLLFFKNMTMPFSWWIFDYTKSSTGGIGGFYSFILAYVCAQIVNYYVQRNIVFGASFGTWKLFWYIITVLFAGVVSVWMPPHIIEWLSPYIHGLSATVANICNIIAQVIINWPMMKFVIMKN
;
A
#
# COMPACT_ATOMS: atom_id res chain seq x y z
N MET A 1 25.73 -5.01 15.03
CA MET A 1 24.78 -4.97 13.90
C MET A 1 25.33 -5.65 12.63
N LEU A 2 26.57 -5.36 12.20
CA LEU A 2 27.18 -5.99 11.00
C LEU A 2 27.29 -7.53 11.04
N LYS A 3 27.58 -8.13 12.21
CA LYS A 3 27.71 -9.60 12.35
C LYS A 3 26.38 -10.38 12.19
N TRP A 4 25.22 -9.72 12.31
CA TRP A 4 23.90 -10.35 12.17
C TRP A 4 23.42 -10.35 10.71
N GLN A 5 23.78 -9.31 9.95
CA GLN A 5 23.48 -9.18 8.51
C GLN A 5 24.08 -10.34 7.69
N VAL A 6 25.31 -10.75 8.02
CA VAL A 6 26.00 -11.85 7.33
C VAL A 6 25.40 -13.21 7.72
N LYS A 7 24.90 -13.35 8.95
CA LYS A 7 24.37 -14.61 9.47
C LYS A 7 22.94 -14.91 9.03
N TYR A 8 22.09 -13.88 8.86
CA TYR A 8 20.70 -14.01 8.41
C TYR A 8 20.29 -12.91 7.41
N PRO A 9 20.86 -12.92 6.19
CA PRO A 9 20.62 -11.86 5.21
C PRO A 9 19.14 -11.71 4.83
N ASN A 10 18.40 -12.82 4.76
CA ASN A 10 16.98 -12.83 4.45
C ASN A 10 16.11 -12.14 5.53
N ILE A 11 16.44 -12.34 6.81
CA ILE A 11 15.68 -11.76 7.93
C ILE A 11 15.96 -10.26 8.02
N TYR A 12 17.22 -9.85 7.83
CA TYR A 12 17.59 -8.45 7.79
C TYR A 12 16.85 -7.68 6.68
N GLN A 13 16.81 -8.22 5.47
CA GLN A 13 16.08 -7.62 4.35
C GLN A 13 14.58 -7.52 4.63
N PHE A 14 13.97 -8.54 5.26
CA PHE A 14 12.57 -8.51 5.66
C PHE A 14 12.27 -7.40 6.68
N ILE A 15 13.14 -7.21 7.68
CA ILE A 15 12.98 -6.17 8.71
C ILE A 15 13.10 -4.77 8.09
N ILE A 16 14.14 -4.53 7.29
CA ILE A 16 14.34 -3.23 6.63
C ILE A 16 13.20 -2.96 5.64
N PHE A 17 12.73 -3.96 4.90
CA PHE A 17 11.56 -3.83 4.03
C PHE A 17 10.31 -3.35 4.81
N ASN A 18 10.00 -4.00 5.93
CA ASN A 18 8.84 -3.61 6.75
C ASN A 18 9.00 -2.19 7.32
N LEU A 19 10.20 -1.85 7.82
CA LEU A 19 10.48 -0.52 8.35
C LEU A 19 10.35 0.57 7.28
N LEU A 20 10.86 0.34 6.08
CA LEU A 20 10.82 1.31 5.00
C LEU A 20 9.45 1.40 4.31
N SER A 21 8.65 0.33 4.34
CA SER A 21 7.25 0.36 3.89
C SER A 21 6.39 1.32 4.70
N ASN A 22 6.78 1.60 5.95
CA ASN A 22 6.13 2.64 6.76
C ASN A 22 6.35 4.03 6.17
N SER A 23 7.47 4.31 5.50
CA SER A 23 7.70 5.59 4.82
C SER A 23 6.67 5.83 3.71
N ALA A 24 6.41 4.80 2.90
CA ALA A 24 5.37 4.87 1.87
C ALA A 24 3.97 5.05 2.47
N THR A 25 3.70 4.38 3.58
CA THR A 25 2.43 4.51 4.32
C THR A 25 2.24 5.94 4.84
N ILE A 26 3.28 6.54 5.42
CA ILE A 26 3.26 7.94 5.87
C ILE A 26 3.02 8.87 4.68
N THR A 27 3.73 8.66 3.56
CA THR A 27 3.50 9.43 2.33
C THR A 27 2.05 9.32 1.86
N ASN A 28 1.46 8.11 1.88
CA ASN A 28 0.07 7.90 1.50
C ASN A 28 -0.87 8.78 2.34
N PHE A 29 -0.75 8.72 3.68
CA PHE A 29 -1.61 9.50 4.57
C PHE A 29 -1.42 11.01 4.39
N VAL A 30 -0.17 11.48 4.31
CA VAL A 30 0.14 12.91 4.14
C VAL A 30 -0.42 13.43 2.82
N VAL A 31 -0.18 12.72 1.71
CA VAL A 31 -0.67 13.13 0.39
C VAL A 31 -2.20 13.04 0.34
N LEU A 32 -2.82 12.03 0.97
CA LEU A 32 -4.28 11.89 1.04
C LEU A 32 -4.92 13.09 1.75
N TRP A 33 -4.37 13.51 2.89
CA TRP A 33 -4.86 14.68 3.63
C TRP A 33 -4.69 15.97 2.84
N LEU A 34 -3.50 16.20 2.28
CA LEU A 34 -3.21 17.41 1.49
C LEU A 34 -4.08 17.48 0.23
N SER A 35 -4.22 16.37 -0.49
CA SER A 35 -5.04 16.29 -1.71
C SER A 35 -6.51 16.55 -1.44
N THR A 36 -7.05 15.97 -0.36
CA THR A 36 -8.45 16.15 0.04
C THR A 36 -8.74 17.58 0.49
N LEU A 37 -7.81 18.22 1.20
CA LEU A 37 -8.00 19.58 1.72
C LEU A 37 -7.78 20.68 0.68
N LEU A 38 -6.78 20.52 -0.18
CA LEU A 38 -6.32 21.59 -1.08
C LEU A 38 -6.83 21.45 -2.52
N PHE A 39 -6.89 20.24 -3.06
CA PHE A 39 -7.13 20.03 -4.49
C PHE A 39 -8.56 19.59 -4.79
N PHE A 40 -9.10 18.66 -4.00
CA PHE A 40 -10.35 17.96 -4.33
C PHE A 40 -11.52 18.25 -3.38
N LYS A 41 -11.37 19.22 -2.47
CA LYS A 41 -12.36 19.58 -1.43
C LYS A 41 -13.79 19.81 -1.97
N ASN A 42 -13.90 20.40 -3.15
CA ASN A 42 -15.20 20.80 -3.72
C ASN A 42 -15.84 19.72 -4.61
N MET A 43 -15.16 18.58 -4.83
CA MET A 43 -15.63 17.51 -5.70
C MET A 43 -16.36 16.43 -4.90
N THR A 44 -17.51 16.75 -4.34
CA THR A 44 -18.25 15.85 -3.42
C THR A 44 -19.31 14.98 -4.11
N MET A 45 -19.38 14.99 -5.44
CA MET A 45 -20.33 14.19 -6.21
C MET A 45 -20.19 12.70 -5.87
N PRO A 46 -21.29 11.96 -5.67
CA PRO A 46 -21.24 10.54 -5.38
C PRO A 46 -20.65 9.78 -6.57
N PHE A 47 -19.72 8.87 -6.30
CA PHE A 47 -19.04 8.07 -7.31
C PHE A 47 -19.04 6.61 -6.89
N SER A 48 -19.38 5.70 -7.79
CA SER A 48 -19.16 4.27 -7.61
C SER A 48 -18.67 3.66 -8.91
N TRP A 49 -17.63 2.84 -8.82
CA TRP A 49 -17.09 2.10 -9.95
C TRP A 49 -16.39 0.82 -9.50
N TRP A 50 -16.92 -0.32 -9.92
CA TRP A 50 -16.41 -1.67 -9.62
C TRP A 50 -16.26 -1.92 -8.10
N ILE A 51 -15.03 -1.92 -7.57
CA ILE A 51 -14.75 -2.10 -6.13
C ILE A 51 -14.70 -0.80 -5.33
N PHE A 52 -14.76 0.35 -6.02
CA PHE A 52 -14.68 1.67 -5.40
C PHE A 52 -16.09 2.20 -5.17
N ASP A 53 -16.50 2.30 -3.90
CA ASP A 53 -17.77 2.91 -3.50
C ASP A 53 -17.51 4.17 -2.69
N TYR A 54 -17.73 5.32 -3.34
CA TYR A 54 -17.63 6.66 -2.77
C TYR A 54 -18.99 7.38 -2.78
N THR A 55 -20.09 6.63 -2.66
CA THR A 55 -21.45 7.20 -2.62
C THR A 55 -21.82 7.79 -1.25
N LYS A 56 -21.13 7.37 -0.19
CA LYS A 56 -21.38 7.85 1.18
C LYS A 56 -20.81 9.25 1.39
N SER A 57 -21.56 10.10 2.09
CA SER A 57 -21.12 11.46 2.42
C SER A 57 -19.80 11.49 3.23
N SER A 58 -19.47 10.41 3.94
CA SER A 58 -18.24 10.26 4.74
C SER A 58 -16.99 9.91 3.94
N THR A 59 -17.11 9.48 2.67
CA THR A 59 -15.96 9.07 1.84
C THR A 59 -15.40 10.20 0.97
N GLY A 60 -16.05 11.37 0.98
CA GLY A 60 -15.59 12.54 0.23
C GLY A 60 -15.94 12.53 -1.27
N GLY A 61 -16.83 11.64 -1.71
CA GLY A 61 -17.28 11.56 -3.11
C GLY A 61 -16.14 11.28 -4.10
N ILE A 62 -16.29 11.77 -5.34
CA ILE A 62 -15.29 11.63 -6.40
C ILE A 62 -13.95 12.31 -6.05
N GLY A 63 -13.98 13.36 -5.23
CA GLY A 63 -12.78 14.02 -4.72
C GLY A 63 -11.98 13.12 -3.78
N GLY A 64 -12.64 12.37 -2.91
CA GLY A 64 -12.01 11.33 -2.09
C GLY A 64 -11.35 10.24 -2.92
N PHE A 65 -11.98 9.85 -4.04
CA PHE A 65 -11.41 8.88 -4.98
C PHE A 65 -10.14 9.39 -5.67
N TYR A 66 -10.15 10.62 -6.18
CA TYR A 66 -8.95 11.22 -6.80
C TYR A 66 -7.82 11.44 -5.79
N SER A 67 -8.15 11.89 -4.58
CA SER A 67 -7.19 11.97 -3.47
C SER A 67 -6.55 10.62 -3.18
N PHE A 68 -7.35 9.55 -3.14
CA PHE A 68 -6.85 8.19 -2.93
C PHE A 68 -5.90 7.75 -4.04
N ILE A 69 -6.26 7.92 -5.31
CA ILE A 69 -5.39 7.55 -6.43
C ILE A 69 -4.07 8.33 -6.37
N LEU A 70 -4.14 9.65 -6.16
CA LEU A 70 -2.95 10.49 -6.10
C LEU A 70 -2.03 10.07 -4.94
N ALA A 71 -2.61 9.91 -3.75
CA ALA A 71 -1.88 9.45 -2.57
C ALA A 71 -1.27 8.07 -2.77
N TYR A 72 -2.00 7.16 -3.41
CA TYR A 72 -1.54 5.82 -3.69
C TYR A 72 -0.35 5.85 -4.66
N VAL A 73 -0.47 6.53 -5.79
CA VAL A 73 0.62 6.65 -6.76
C VAL A 73 1.86 7.28 -6.14
N CYS A 74 1.71 8.39 -5.40
CA CYS A 74 2.84 9.03 -4.72
C CYS A 74 3.51 8.12 -3.69
N ALA A 75 2.72 7.40 -2.89
CA ALA A 75 3.24 6.44 -1.91
C ALA A 75 4.05 5.33 -2.59
N GLN A 76 3.57 4.81 -3.71
CA GLN A 76 4.24 3.73 -4.43
C GLN A 76 5.51 4.21 -5.15
N ILE A 77 5.54 5.46 -5.63
CA ILE A 77 6.77 6.09 -6.13
C ILE A 77 7.81 6.19 -4.99
N VAL A 78 7.43 6.71 -3.83
CA VAL A 78 8.33 6.80 -2.67
C VAL A 78 8.80 5.42 -2.25
N ASN A 79 7.89 4.45 -2.17
CA ASN A 79 8.20 3.06 -1.85
C ASN A 79 9.25 2.50 -2.80
N TYR A 80 9.05 2.67 -4.11
CA TYR A 80 10.00 2.24 -5.12
C TYR A 80 11.38 2.87 -4.94
N TYR A 81 11.47 4.20 -4.77
CA TYR A 81 12.75 4.89 -4.60
C TYR A 81 13.47 4.51 -3.31
N VAL A 82 12.75 4.48 -2.19
CA VAL A 82 13.31 4.11 -0.89
C VAL A 82 13.85 2.69 -0.92
N GLN A 83 13.08 1.76 -1.49
CA GLN A 83 13.50 0.37 -1.58
C GLN A 83 14.63 0.16 -2.56
N ARG A 84 14.59 0.83 -3.70
CA ARG A 84 15.67 0.81 -4.68
C ARG A 84 17.00 1.28 -4.08
N ASN A 85 16.98 2.43 -3.40
CA ASN A 85 18.20 3.09 -2.95
C ASN A 85 18.75 2.51 -1.64
N ILE A 86 17.89 2.11 -0.70
CA ILE A 86 18.30 1.72 0.65
C ILE A 86 18.34 0.19 0.85
N VAL A 87 17.37 -0.55 0.29
CA VAL A 87 17.28 -2.01 0.52
C VAL A 87 18.13 -2.78 -0.49
N PHE A 88 18.04 -2.41 -1.75
CA PHE A 88 18.57 -3.23 -2.84
C PHE A 88 19.83 -2.68 -3.49
N GLY A 89 20.14 -1.38 -3.32
CA GLY A 89 21.40 -0.76 -3.78
C GLY A 89 21.73 -0.96 -5.26
N ALA A 90 20.76 -1.37 -6.08
CA ALA A 90 20.98 -1.89 -7.42
C ALA A 90 20.25 -1.06 -8.49
N SER A 91 20.85 -1.02 -9.68
CA SER A 91 20.24 -0.52 -10.91
C SER A 91 19.04 -1.41 -11.28
N PHE A 92 17.83 -0.84 -11.28
CA PHE A 92 16.64 -1.51 -11.78
C PHE A 92 16.62 -1.38 -13.29
N GLY A 93 16.73 -2.51 -14.00
CA GLY A 93 16.37 -2.55 -15.42
C GLY A 93 14.88 -2.32 -15.63
N THR A 94 14.49 -1.82 -16.80
CA THR A 94 13.10 -1.49 -17.19
C THR A 94 12.12 -2.64 -16.96
N TRP A 95 12.56 -3.90 -17.10
CA TRP A 95 11.75 -5.09 -16.85
C TRP A 95 11.34 -5.28 -15.39
N LYS A 96 12.25 -4.97 -14.45
CA LYS A 96 11.98 -5.10 -13.00
C LYS A 96 10.95 -4.05 -12.55
N LEU A 97 10.96 -2.86 -13.17
CA LEU A 97 9.97 -1.81 -12.94
C LEU A 97 8.57 -2.22 -13.42
N PHE A 98 8.47 -2.87 -14.58
CA PHE A 98 7.19 -3.36 -15.11
C PHE A 98 6.48 -4.31 -14.14
N TRP A 99 7.19 -5.32 -13.64
CA TRP A 99 6.65 -6.26 -12.65
C TRP A 99 6.30 -5.58 -11.33
N TYR A 100 7.10 -4.60 -10.89
CA TYR A 100 6.79 -3.82 -9.69
C TYR A 100 5.44 -3.10 -9.82
N ILE A 101 5.20 -2.42 -10.94
CA ILE A 101 3.94 -1.72 -11.19
C ILE A 101 2.75 -2.70 -11.15
N ILE A 102 2.87 -3.87 -11.80
CA ILE A 102 1.82 -4.89 -11.78
C ILE A 102 1.52 -5.36 -10.35
N THR A 103 2.56 -5.69 -9.57
CA THR A 103 2.38 -6.15 -8.19
C THR A 103 1.72 -5.09 -7.33
N VAL A 104 2.16 -3.84 -7.46
CA VAL A 104 1.57 -2.73 -6.72
C VAL A 104 0.10 -2.56 -7.09
N LEU A 105 -0.24 -2.52 -8.39
CA LEU A 105 -1.64 -2.41 -8.82
C LEU A 105 -2.50 -3.55 -8.25
N PHE A 106 -2.00 -4.79 -8.31
CA PHE A 106 -2.68 -5.94 -7.72
C PHE A 106 -2.84 -5.79 -6.19
N ALA A 107 -1.78 -5.40 -5.49
CA ALA A 107 -1.81 -5.18 -4.05
C ALA A 107 -2.77 -4.04 -3.66
N GLY A 108 -2.89 -2.99 -4.49
CA GLY A 108 -3.84 -1.90 -4.33
C GLY A 108 -5.28 -2.36 -4.48
N VAL A 109 -5.58 -3.17 -5.50
CA VAL A 109 -6.91 -3.78 -5.69
C VAL A 109 -7.28 -4.65 -4.48
N VAL A 110 -6.37 -5.52 -4.03
CA VAL A 110 -6.58 -6.35 -2.84
C VAL A 110 -6.80 -5.48 -1.60
N SER A 111 -6.05 -4.38 -1.45
CA SER A 111 -6.17 -3.47 -0.30
C SER A 111 -7.50 -2.74 -0.22
N VAL A 112 -8.17 -2.52 -1.35
CA VAL A 112 -9.46 -1.83 -1.39
C VAL A 112 -10.59 -2.84 -1.23
N TRP A 113 -10.48 -3.99 -1.90
CA TRP A 113 -11.53 -5.00 -1.91
C TRP A 113 -11.59 -5.80 -0.60
N MET A 114 -10.45 -6.17 -0.01
CA MET A 114 -10.40 -7.11 1.10
C MET A 114 -10.96 -6.54 2.42
N PRO A 115 -10.63 -5.32 2.86
CA PRO A 115 -11.09 -4.84 4.17
C PRO A 115 -12.61 -4.78 4.32
N PRO A 116 -13.41 -4.28 3.36
CA PRO A 116 -14.86 -4.30 3.44
C PRO A 116 -15.45 -5.71 3.60
N HIS A 117 -14.94 -6.70 2.87
CA HIS A 117 -15.42 -8.09 2.96
C HIS A 117 -15.09 -8.71 4.32
N ILE A 118 -13.89 -8.45 4.85
CA ILE A 118 -13.51 -8.91 6.19
C ILE A 118 -14.36 -8.22 7.26
N ILE A 119 -14.63 -6.91 7.13
CA ILE A 119 -15.49 -6.18 8.05
C ILE A 119 -16.90 -6.76 8.03
N GLU A 120 -17.51 -6.96 6.87
CA GLU A 120 -18.85 -7.52 6.74
C GLU A 120 -18.94 -8.91 7.38
N TRP A 121 -17.93 -9.76 7.17
CA TRP A 121 -17.88 -11.10 7.74
C TRP A 121 -17.67 -11.10 9.27
N LEU A 122 -16.88 -10.17 9.83
CA LEU A 122 -16.57 -10.12 11.26
C LEU A 122 -17.48 -9.20 12.08
N SER A 123 -18.19 -8.25 11.45
CA SER A 123 -19.08 -7.32 12.15
C SER A 123 -20.13 -8.00 13.03
N PRO A 124 -20.73 -9.15 12.63
CA PRO A 124 -21.68 -9.88 13.47
C PRO A 124 -21.07 -10.47 14.75
N TYR A 125 -19.75 -10.70 14.79
CA TYR A 125 -19.08 -11.38 15.90
C TYR A 125 -18.35 -10.44 16.85
N ILE A 126 -17.69 -9.41 16.30
CA ILE A 126 -16.76 -8.56 17.05
C ILE A 126 -17.01 -7.06 16.87
N HIS A 127 -18.08 -6.68 16.16
CA HIS A 127 -18.55 -5.32 15.95
C HIS A 127 -17.41 -4.31 15.66
N GLY A 128 -17.05 -3.45 16.62
CA GLY A 128 -16.05 -2.39 16.45
C GLY A 128 -14.61 -2.87 16.21
N LEU A 129 -14.27 -4.10 16.58
CA LEU A 129 -12.93 -4.66 16.33
C LEU A 129 -12.77 -5.20 14.90
N SER A 130 -13.87 -5.38 14.15
CA SER A 130 -13.84 -5.88 12.76
C SER A 130 -12.97 -5.02 11.85
N ALA A 131 -13.04 -3.69 11.98
CA ALA A 131 -12.21 -2.76 11.22
C ALA A 131 -10.72 -2.89 11.56
N THR A 132 -10.38 -3.07 12.84
CA THR A 132 -8.99 -3.28 13.27
C THR A 132 -8.44 -4.60 12.71
N VAL A 133 -9.20 -5.68 12.80
CA VAL A 133 -8.81 -6.99 12.26
C VAL A 133 -8.64 -6.91 10.74
N ALA A 134 -9.58 -6.28 10.03
CA ALA A 134 -9.47 -6.07 8.59
C ALA A 134 -8.22 -5.27 8.20
N ASN A 135 -7.86 -4.24 8.95
CA ASN A 135 -6.62 -3.50 8.74
C ASN A 135 -5.37 -4.35 8.99
N ILE A 136 -5.36 -5.17 10.04
CA ILE A 136 -4.26 -6.10 10.30
C ILE A 136 -4.11 -7.10 9.14
N CYS A 137 -5.21 -7.71 8.70
CA CYS A 137 -5.22 -8.61 7.55
C CYS A 137 -4.70 -7.91 6.29
N ASN A 138 -5.08 -6.65 6.08
CA ASN A 138 -4.58 -5.84 4.98
C ASN A 138 -3.07 -5.65 5.03
N ILE A 139 -2.52 -5.26 6.17
CA ILE A 139 -1.06 -5.10 6.34
C ILE A 139 -0.34 -6.42 6.05
N ILE A 140 -0.84 -7.54 6.57
CA ILE A 140 -0.27 -8.86 6.33
C ILE A 140 -0.30 -9.21 4.83
N ALA A 141 -1.42 -8.98 4.15
CA ALA A 141 -1.53 -9.21 2.72
C ALA A 141 -0.54 -8.33 1.92
N GLN A 142 -0.38 -7.06 2.28
CA GLN A 142 0.60 -6.17 1.66
C GLN A 142 2.02 -6.71 1.81
N VAL A 143 2.40 -7.22 2.97
CA VAL A 143 3.72 -7.80 3.21
C VAL A 143 3.89 -9.09 2.40
N ILE A 144 2.89 -9.97 2.38
CA ILE A 144 2.92 -11.24 1.64
C ILE A 144 2.99 -11.02 0.13
N ILE A 145 2.37 -9.97 -0.41
CA ILE A 145 2.38 -9.68 -1.84
C ILE A 145 3.68 -8.98 -2.23
N ASN A 146 4.08 -7.93 -1.49
CA ASN A 146 5.20 -7.09 -1.88
C ASN A 146 6.57 -7.72 -1.57
N TRP A 147 6.70 -8.48 -0.47
CA TRP A 147 8.00 -9.06 -0.09
C TRP A 147 8.54 -10.09 -1.09
N PRO A 148 7.77 -11.10 -1.55
CA PRO A 148 8.24 -12.04 -2.56
C PRO A 148 8.55 -11.39 -3.89
N MET A 149 7.76 -10.40 -4.31
CA MET A 149 8.02 -9.66 -5.55
C MET A 149 9.41 -9.02 -5.51
N MET A 150 9.73 -8.31 -4.45
CA MET A 150 11.01 -7.61 -4.37
C MET A 150 12.17 -8.56 -4.13
N LYS A 151 11.94 -9.65 -3.39
CA LYS A 151 12.95 -10.67 -3.17
C LYS A 151 13.24 -11.52 -4.41
N PHE A 152 12.23 -11.97 -5.14
CA PHE A 152 12.40 -12.99 -6.17
C PHE A 152 12.37 -12.45 -7.59
N VAL A 153 11.78 -11.29 -7.85
CA VAL A 153 11.71 -10.71 -9.19
C VAL A 153 12.71 -9.55 -9.33
N ILE A 154 12.86 -8.74 -8.30
CA ILE A 154 13.83 -7.63 -8.33
C ILE A 154 15.25 -8.10 -8.00
N MET A 155 15.45 -9.02 -7.05
CA MET A 155 16.80 -9.53 -6.74
C MET A 155 17.27 -10.68 -7.63
N LYS A 156 16.48 -11.21 -8.59
CA LYS A 156 16.98 -12.30 -9.42
C LYS A 156 18.01 -11.75 -10.42
N ASN A 157 19.25 -12.10 -10.09
CA ASN A 157 20.55 -11.86 -10.73
C ASN A 157 20.99 -10.40 -10.78
#